data_AF-A0A6P2C2Y4-F1
#
_entry.id   AF-A0A6P2C2Y4-F1
#
_cell.length_a   1.000
_cell.length_b   1.000
_cell.length_c   1.000
_cell.angle_alpha   90.00
_cell.angle_beta   90.00
_cell.angle_gamma   90.00
#
_symmetry.space_group_name_H-M   'P 1'
#
loop_
_entity.id
_entity.type
_entity.pdbx_description
1 polymer ?
#
loop_
_entity_poly.entity_id
_entity_poly.type
_entity_poly.pdbx_seq_one_letter_code
_entity_poly.pdbx_strand_id
1 'polypeptide(L)'
;MPTRITYFAIVDAYSSREAPGGVLRRVEQDDGEYDEEFGSDLAWTRSWLLYSYERGNGDSQFYEITEDEANRIVDRIRRSVTG
;
A
#
# COMPACT_ATOMS: atom_id res chain seq x y z
N MET A 1 1.96 19.55 -6.07
CA MET A 1 0.89 18.82 -5.37
C MET A 1 0.64 17.57 -6.19
N PRO A 2 0.42 16.40 -5.57
CA PRO A 2 0.07 15.22 -6.35
C PRO A 2 -1.25 15.49 -7.07
N THR A 3 -1.27 15.18 -8.36
CA THR A 3 -2.43 15.36 -9.23
C THR A 3 -3.48 14.30 -8.89
N ARG A 4 -3.03 13.11 -8.46
CA ARG A 4 -3.88 12.02 -7.98
C ARG A 4 -3.11 11.09 -7.05
N ILE A 5 -3.80 10.56 -6.04
CA ILE A 5 -3.30 9.48 -5.19
C ILE A 5 -4.31 8.34 -5.24
N THR A 6 -3.82 7.14 -5.53
CA THR A 6 -4.62 5.91 -5.53
C THR A 6 -4.07 4.97 -4.48
N TYR A 7 -4.95 4.42 -3.63
CA TYR A 7 -4.55 3.56 -2.51
C TYR A 7 -4.88 2.10 -2.79
N PHE A 8 -4.01 1.21 -2.32
CA PHE A 8 -4.11 -0.23 -2.49
C PHE A 8 -3.84 -0.95 -1.18
N ALA A 9 -4.64 -1.95 -0.85
CA ALA A 9 -4.33 -2.92 0.19
C ALA A 9 -3.33 -3.95 -0.34
N ILE A 10 -2.25 -4.20 0.40
CA ILE A 10 -1.25 -5.24 0.08
C ILE A 10 -1.68 -6.53 0.77
N VAL A 11 -1.93 -7.57 -0.03
CA VAL A 11 -2.32 -8.90 0.46
C VAL A 11 -1.36 -9.95 -0.08
N ASP A 12 -0.52 -10.48 0.80
CA ASP A 12 0.45 -11.53 0.53
C ASP A 12 -0.01 -12.88 1.13
N ALA A 13 0.83 -13.91 1.07
CA ALA A 13 0.53 -15.25 1.58
C ALA A 13 0.22 -15.32 3.09
N TYR A 14 0.61 -14.32 3.87
CA TYR A 14 0.41 -14.23 5.32
C TYR A 14 -0.68 -13.24 5.74
N SER A 15 -1.32 -12.57 4.78
CA SER A 15 -2.35 -11.56 5.04
C SER A 15 -3.64 -11.80 4.24
N SER A 16 -4.68 -11.04 4.52
CA SER A 16 -5.98 -11.17 3.86
C SER A 16 -6.59 -9.81 3.53
N ARG A 17 -7.65 -9.76 2.73
CA ARG A 17 -8.37 -8.50 2.46
C ARG A 17 -8.93 -7.84 3.72
N GLU A 18 -9.31 -8.65 4.71
CA GLU A 18 -9.82 -8.15 6.01
C GLU A 18 -8.67 -7.69 6.91
N ALA A 19 -7.51 -8.33 6.78
CA ALA A 19 -6.30 -8.01 7.52
C ALA A 19 -5.06 -7.87 6.60
N PRO A 20 -4.97 -6.82 5.77
CA PRO A 20 -3.89 -6.67 4.80
C PRO A 20 -2.54 -6.43 5.47
N GLY A 21 -1.44 -6.96 4.91
CA GLY A 21 -0.11 -6.83 5.49
C GLY A 21 0.42 -5.39 5.47
N GLY A 22 -0.07 -4.58 4.55
CA GLY A 22 0.31 -3.19 4.39
C GLY A 22 -0.64 -2.40 3.49
N VAL A 23 -0.30 -1.14 3.27
CA VAL A 23 -0.95 -0.26 2.30
C VAL A 23 0.08 0.22 1.30
N LEU A 24 -0.28 0.26 0.02
CA LEU A 24 0.50 0.93 -1.02
C LEU A 24 -0.29 2.14 -1.51
N ARG A 25 0.38 3.25 -1.80
CA ARG A 25 -0.20 4.40 -2.49
C ARG A 25 0.60 4.68 -3.76
N ARG A 26 -0.10 4.83 -4.87
CA ARG A 26 0.45 5.36 -6.12
C ARG A 26 0.21 6.86 -6.14
N VAL A 27 1.29 7.61 -6.30
CA VAL A 27 1.26 9.06 -6.38
C VAL A 27 1.56 9.48 -7.81
N GLU A 28 0.56 10.07 -8.46
CA GLU A 28 0.67 10.60 -9.82
C GLU A 28 0.94 12.11 -9.76
N GLN A 29 2.02 12.55 -10.39
CA GLN A 29 2.41 13.95 -10.52
C GLN A 29 2.63 14.29 -12.01
N ASP A 30 2.73 15.59 -12.34
CA ASP A 30 2.96 16.04 -13.72
C ASP A 30 4.24 15.46 -14.36
N ASP A 31 5.25 15.14 -13.55
CA ASP A 31 6.55 14.60 -14.02
C ASP A 31 6.65 13.06 -13.93
N GLY A 32 5.56 12.38 -13.54
CA GLY A 32 5.49 10.92 -13.51
C GLY A 32 4.74 10.34 -12.30
N GLU A 33 4.79 9.02 -12.19
CA GLU A 33 4.18 8.26 -11.09
C GLU A 33 5.23 7.54 -10.25
N TYR A 34 4.96 7.40 -8.96
CA TYR A 34 5.74 6.53 -8.09
C TYR A 34 4.86 5.90 -7.02
N ASP A 35 5.31 4.74 -6.55
CA ASP A 35 4.62 3.95 -5.54
C ASP A 35 5.33 4.06 -4.20
N GLU A 36 4.55 4.16 -3.13
CA GLU A 36 5.03 4.10 -1.74
C GLU A 36 4.24 3.06 -0.96
N GLU A 37 4.91 2.30 -0.11
CA GLU A 37 4.27 1.34 0.78
C GLU A 37 4.39 1.77 2.24
N PHE A 38 3.43 1.34 3.04
CA PHE A 38 3.39 1.48 4.48
C PHE A 38 3.13 0.11 5.10
N GLY A 39 4.07 -0.33 5.93
CA GLY A 39 4.03 -1.61 6.62
C GLY A 39 4.52 -1.50 8.06
N SER A 40 5.15 -2.56 8.54
CA SER A 40 5.71 -2.67 9.89
C SER A 40 6.80 -1.64 10.23
N ASP A 41 7.45 -1.06 9.21
CA ASP A 41 8.46 -0.01 9.36
C ASP A 41 7.87 1.34 9.80
N LEU A 42 6.53 1.44 9.86
CA LEU A 42 5.78 2.62 10.31
C LEU A 42 6.09 3.91 9.53
N ALA A 43 6.66 3.78 8.34
CA ALA A 43 7.01 4.86 7.43
C ALA A 43 6.52 4.55 6.02
N TRP A 44 6.23 5.60 5.26
CA TRP A 44 6.01 5.48 3.82
C TRP A 44 7.38 5.37 3.12
N THR A 45 7.63 4.26 2.44
CA THR A 45 8.88 3.99 1.73
C THR A 45 8.60 3.74 0.26
N ARG A 46 9.51 4.16 -0.62
CA ARG A 46 9.35 3.93 -2.06
C ARG A 46 9.34 2.44 -2.36
N SER A 47 8.31 1.97 -3.07
CA SER A 47 8.08 0.57 -3.35
C SER A 47 8.04 0.32 -4.86
N TRP A 48 8.34 -0.92 -5.25
CA TRP A 48 8.22 -1.42 -6.62
C TRP A 48 7.25 -2.60 -6.70
N LEU A 49 6.51 -2.87 -5.62
CA LEU A 49 5.65 -4.04 -5.52
C LEU A 49 4.50 -3.99 -6.53
N LEU A 50 3.80 -2.86 -6.64
CA LEU A 50 2.71 -2.69 -7.60
C LEU A 50 3.21 -2.79 -9.04
N TYR A 51 4.32 -2.11 -9.37
CA TYR A 51 4.99 -2.24 -10.67
C TYR A 51 5.36 -3.69 -11.02
N SER A 52 5.82 -4.47 -10.04
CA SER A 52 6.16 -5.88 -10.23
C SER A 52 4.92 -6.73 -10.45
N TYR A 53 3.84 -6.46 -9.71
CA TYR A 53 2.54 -7.11 -9.86
C TYR A 53 1.92 -6.89 -11.24
N GLU A 54 1.96 -5.64 -11.74
CA GLU A 54 1.50 -5.29 -13.09
C GLU A 54 2.28 -6.04 -14.19
N ARG A 55 3.50 -6.51 -13.89
CA ARG A 55 4.32 -7.35 -14.77
C ARG A 55 4.17 -8.85 -14.56
N GLY A 56 3.21 -9.27 -13.73
CA GLY A 56 2.85 -10.67 -13.50
C GLY A 56 3.51 -11.31 -12.29
N ASN A 57 4.13 -10.54 -11.39
CA ASN A 57 4.51 -11.07 -10.08
C ASN A 57 3.26 -11.34 -9.23
N GLY A 58 3.10 -12.56 -8.74
CA GLY A 58 1.94 -12.99 -7.96
C GLY A 58 2.17 -13.10 -6.46
N ASP A 59 3.34 -12.70 -5.94
CA ASP A 59 3.69 -12.85 -4.52
C ASP A 59 2.78 -12.01 -3.61
N SER A 60 2.25 -10.91 -4.13
CA SER A 60 1.27 -10.07 -3.44
C SER A 60 0.17 -9.68 -4.41
N GLN A 61 -1.05 -9.57 -3.88
CA GLN A 61 -2.22 -9.05 -4.56
C GLN A 61 -2.49 -7.64 -4.06
N PHE A 62 -2.89 -6.77 -4.98
CA PHE A 62 -3.20 -5.38 -4.71
C PHE A 62 -4.67 -5.13 -4.98
N TYR A 63 -5.35 -4.57 -3.99
CA TYR A 63 -6.77 -4.23 -4.12
C TYR A 63 -6.93 -2.75 -3.92
N GLU A 64 -7.46 -2.06 -4.92
CA GLU A 64 -7.77 -0.63 -4.80
C GLU A 64 -8.77 -0.42 -3.65
N ILE A 65 -8.46 0.54 -2.79
CA ILE A 65 -9.24 0.90 -1.61
C ILE A 65 -9.41 2.41 -1.54
N THR A 66 -10.36 2.84 -0.73
CA THR A 66 -10.54 4.27 -0.43
C THR A 66 -9.43 4.79 0.49
N GLU A 67 -9.21 6.10 0.47
CA GLU A 67 -8.28 6.76 1.40
C GLU A 67 -8.65 6.51 2.88
N ASP A 68 -9.95 6.47 3.20
CA ASP A 68 -10.41 6.18 4.56
C ASP A 68 -10.05 4.76 5.00
N GLU A 69 -10.21 3.77 4.12
CA GLU A 69 -9.76 2.39 4.37
C GLU A 69 -8.25 2.30 4.54
N ALA A 70 -7.48 3.02 3.71
CA ALA A 70 -6.03 3.09 3.82
C ALA A 70 -5.61 3.63 5.19
N ASN A 71 -6.22 4.73 5.64
CA ASN A 71 -5.96 5.31 6.96
C ASN A 71 -6.27 4.33 8.10
N ARG A 72 -7.40 3.60 8.02
CA ARG A 72 -7.74 2.57 9.03
C ARG A 72 -6.69 1.45 9.11
N ILE A 73 -6.15 1.01 7.97
CA ILE A 73 -5.11 -0.03 7.93
C ILE A 73 -3.81 0.51 8.54
N VAL A 74 -3.41 1.74 8.18
CA VAL A 74 -2.23 2.41 8.74
C VAL A 74 -2.33 2.53 10.26
N ASP A 75 -3.47 2.99 10.78
CA ASP A 75 -3.73 3.08 12.23
C ASP A 75 -3.65 1.71 12.91
N ARG A 76 -4.20 0.67 12.28
CA ARG A 76 -4.11 -0.69 12.80
C ARG A 76 -2.66 -1.17 12.89
N ILE A 77 -1.87 -1.00 11.83
CA ILE A 77 -0.46 -1.43 11.78
C ILE A 77 0.34 -0.69 12.87
N ARG A 78 0.14 0.62 13.02
CA ARG A 78 0.75 1.41 14.10
C ARG A 78 0.42 0.85 15.48
N ARG A 79 -0.84 0.52 15.73
CA ARG A 79 -1.27 -0.07 17.00
C ARG A 79 -0.66 -1.45 17.24
N SER A 80 -0.55 -2.28 16.20
CA SER A 80 0.02 -3.62 16.31
C SER A 80 1.53 -3.64 16.58
N VAL A 81 2.29 -2.71 15.99
CA VAL A 81 3.76 -2.64 16.17
C VAL A 81 4.15 -1.97 17.49
N THR A 82 3.32 -1.06 18.00
CA THR A 82 3.57 -0.36 19.28
C THR A 82 3.02 -1.11 20.50
N GLY A 83 2.34 -2.25 20.28
CA GLY A 83 1.65 -3.04 21.30
C GLY A 83 2.49 -4.12 21.95
#